data_AF-A0A7Y3KXM1-F1
#
_entry.id   AF-A0A7Y3KXM1-F1
#
_cell.length_a   1.000
_cell.length_b   1.000
_cell.length_c   1.000
_cell.angle_alpha   90.00
_cell.angle_beta   90.00
_cell.angle_gamma   90.00
#
_symmetry.space_group_name_H-M   'P 1'
#
loop_
_entity.id
_entity.type
_entity.pdbx_description
1 polymer ?
#
loop_
_entity_poly.entity_id
_entity_poly.type
_entity_poly.pdbx_seq_one_letter_code
_entity_poly.pdbx_strand_id
1 'polypeptide(L)'
;MPDLSADADPYTGYLEYSPSFGDTGGALLEGGWGGTSFVAPQLNGSTALIDAYVGHRVGLWNPTIYSAASSHWSPFTPLSTSGPSNDNLYYSGQPGTIYNPATGLGTPNLSALAQFFRFYDSERR
;
A
#
# COMPACT_ATOMS: atom_id res chain seq x y z
N MET A 1 -10.81 0.80 7.02
CA MET A 1 -10.16 2.11 6.78
C MET A 1 -8.65 1.90 6.77
N PRO A 2 -7.92 2.38 5.74
CA PRO A 2 -6.46 2.23 5.66
C PRO A 2 -5.70 3.58 5.55
N ASP A 3 -4.38 3.56 5.78
CA ASP A 3 -3.48 4.68 5.43
C ASP A 3 -3.04 4.62 3.95
N LEU A 4 -2.86 3.42 3.41
CA LEU A 4 -2.40 3.16 2.03
C LEU A 4 -3.20 2.02 1.41
N SER A 5 -3.25 1.98 0.08
CA SER A 5 -3.87 0.90 -0.68
C SER A 5 -2.93 0.32 -1.72
N ALA A 6 -3.16 -0.94 -2.09
CA ALA A 6 -2.54 -1.62 -3.22
C ALA A 6 -3.55 -2.62 -3.79
N ASP A 7 -3.14 -3.41 -4.78
CA ASP A 7 -4.03 -4.38 -5.39
C ASP A 7 -4.53 -5.40 -4.36
N ALA A 8 -5.85 -5.52 -4.28
CA ALA A 8 -6.57 -6.43 -3.42
C ALA A 8 -7.72 -7.09 -4.17
N ASP A 9 -7.83 -6.89 -5.48
CA ASP A 9 -8.89 -7.47 -6.29
C ASP A 9 -8.49 -8.89 -6.70
N PRO A 10 -9.25 -9.94 -6.32
CA PRO A 10 -8.96 -11.30 -6.80
C PRO A 10 -9.00 -11.44 -8.33
N TYR A 11 -9.72 -10.58 -9.05
CA TYR A 11 -9.77 -10.62 -10.52
C TYR A 11 -8.52 -10.06 -11.21
N THR A 12 -7.74 -9.21 -10.53
CA THR A 12 -6.42 -8.75 -10.99
C THR A 12 -5.27 -9.25 -10.11
N GLY A 13 -5.58 -10.16 -9.20
CA GLY A 13 -4.76 -10.41 -8.02
C GLY A 13 -3.62 -11.39 -8.23
N TYR A 14 -3.36 -12.16 -7.18
CA TYR A 14 -2.11 -12.87 -6.98
C TYR A 14 -2.22 -14.34 -7.35
N LEU A 15 -1.07 -14.90 -7.72
CA LEU A 15 -0.86 -16.33 -7.72
C LEU A 15 -0.39 -16.75 -6.33
N GLU A 16 -1.05 -17.73 -5.73
CA GLU A 16 -0.65 -18.31 -4.45
C GLU A 16 -0.21 -19.76 -4.66
N TYR A 17 0.97 -20.08 -4.14
CA TYR A 17 1.40 -21.46 -4.03
C TYR A 17 1.17 -21.95 -2.60
N SER A 18 0.38 -23.01 -2.43
CA SER A 18 0.18 -23.63 -1.11
C SER A 18 0.06 -25.16 -1.21
N PRO A 19 0.81 -25.91 -0.38
CA PRO A 19 0.62 -27.36 -0.22
C PRO A 19 -0.81 -27.74 0.19
N SER A 20 -1.50 -26.89 0.96
CA SER A 20 -2.85 -27.17 1.45
C SER A 20 -3.89 -27.24 0.34
N PHE A 21 -3.63 -26.64 -0.83
CA PHE A 21 -4.49 -26.78 -2.01
C PHE A 21 -4.39 -28.19 -2.60
N GLY A 22 -3.21 -28.82 -2.51
CA GLY A 22 -3.02 -30.21 -2.92
C GLY A 22 -3.75 -31.21 -2.02
N ASP A 23 -3.88 -30.91 -0.72
CA ASP A 23 -4.59 -31.76 0.25
C ASP A 23 -6.10 -31.86 -0.05
N THR A 24 -6.66 -30.88 -0.77
CA THR A 24 -8.06 -30.88 -1.23
C THR A 24 -8.24 -31.35 -2.67
N GLY A 25 -7.16 -31.82 -3.32
CA GLY A 25 -7.15 -32.28 -4.71
C GLY A 25 -7.04 -31.16 -5.76
N GLY A 26 -6.73 -29.92 -5.33
CA GLY A 26 -6.49 -28.76 -6.19
C GLY A 26 -5.06 -28.68 -6.75
N ALA A 27 -4.80 -27.64 -7.54
CA ALA A 27 -3.45 -27.36 -8.02
C ALA A 27 -2.63 -26.69 -6.91
N LEU A 28 -1.33 -26.98 -6.81
CA LEU A 28 -0.48 -26.36 -5.79
C LEU A 28 -0.28 -24.85 -6.01
N LEU A 29 -0.49 -24.39 -7.25
CA LEU A 29 -0.45 -22.99 -7.65
C LEU A 29 -1.83 -22.59 -8.16
N GLU A 30 -2.46 -21.63 -7.51
CA GLU A 30 -3.79 -21.13 -7.86
C GLU A 30 -3.74 -19.61 -8.08
N GLY A 31 -4.58 -19.11 -8.98
CA GLY A 31 -4.83 -17.68 -9.17
C GLY A 31 -6.21 -17.28 -8.65
N GLY A 32 -6.56 -16.02 -8.79
CA GLY A 32 -7.83 -15.52 -8.27
C GLY A 32 -7.78 -15.12 -6.79
N TRP A 33 -6.58 -14.96 -6.22
CA TRP A 33 -6.39 -14.55 -4.84
C TRP A 33 -6.24 -13.05 -4.73
N GLY A 34 -6.80 -12.48 -3.67
CA GLY A 34 -6.72 -11.05 -3.40
C GLY A 34 -7.07 -10.75 -1.95
N GLY A 35 -7.49 -9.53 -1.72
CA GLY A 35 -7.78 -9.02 -0.39
C GLY A 35 -6.60 -8.31 0.24
N THR A 36 -6.91 -7.46 1.22
CA THR A 36 -5.92 -6.68 1.95
C THR A 36 -4.93 -7.56 2.75
N SER A 37 -5.26 -8.83 2.97
CA SER A 37 -4.35 -9.85 3.51
C SER A 37 -3.10 -10.05 2.64
N PHE A 38 -3.17 -9.79 1.33
CA PHE A 38 -2.01 -9.80 0.45
C PHE A 38 -1.28 -8.45 0.45
N VAL A 39 -1.99 -7.34 0.67
CA VAL A 39 -1.41 -6.00 0.72
C VAL A 39 -0.52 -5.79 1.96
N ALA A 40 -0.99 -6.22 3.13
CA ALA A 40 -0.25 -6.02 4.39
C ALA A 40 1.19 -6.59 4.38
N PRO A 41 1.43 -7.87 3.98
CA PRO A 41 2.80 -8.40 3.93
C PRO A 41 3.66 -7.74 2.84
N GLN A 42 3.07 -7.26 1.74
CA GLN A 42 3.82 -6.50 0.72
C GLN A 42 4.33 -5.16 1.28
N LEU A 43 3.50 -4.44 2.04
CA LEU A 43 3.94 -3.22 2.73
C LEU A 43 5.00 -3.52 3.78
N ASN A 44 4.90 -4.62 4.53
CA ASN A 44 5.95 -5.05 5.47
C ASN A 44 7.29 -5.33 4.76
N GLY A 45 7.27 -6.06 3.64
CA GLY A 45 8.46 -6.31 2.84
C GLY A 45 9.04 -5.02 2.25
N SER A 46 8.18 -4.10 1.82
CA SER A 46 8.58 -2.78 1.32
C SER A 46 9.25 -1.95 2.41
N THR A 47 8.74 -1.98 3.65
CA THR A 47 9.39 -1.35 4.80
C THR A 47 10.79 -1.89 5.04
N ALA A 48 10.98 -3.22 4.97
CA ALA A 48 12.30 -3.82 5.12
C ALA A 48 13.29 -3.35 4.03
N LEU A 49 12.82 -3.20 2.78
CA LEU A 49 13.64 -2.67 1.69
C LEU A 49 13.95 -1.17 1.87
N ILE A 50 13.00 -0.38 2.36
CA ILE A 50 13.21 1.04 2.68
C ILE A 50 14.22 1.19 3.81
N ASP A 51 14.10 0.41 4.88
CA ASP A 51 15.06 0.40 6.00
C ASP A 51 16.47 0.07 5.49
N ALA A 52 16.60 -0.92 4.61
CA ALA A 52 17.87 -1.29 4.00
C ALA A 52 18.43 -0.17 3.10
N TYR A 53 17.58 0.50 2.32
CA TYR A 53 17.97 1.61 1.45
C TYR A 53 18.44 2.85 2.22
N VAL A 54 17.72 3.21 3.30
CA VAL A 54 18.04 4.37 4.14
C VAL A 54 19.22 4.07 5.07
N GLY A 55 19.45 2.79 5.41
CA GLY A 55 20.54 2.33 6.27
C GLY A 55 20.19 2.31 7.77
N HIS A 56 18.91 2.47 8.12
CA HIS A 56 18.37 2.33 9.47
C HIS A 56 16.86 2.14 9.44
N ARG A 57 16.26 1.80 10.59
CA ARG A 57 14.80 1.73 10.73
C ARG A 57 14.17 3.11 10.54
N VAL A 58 13.18 3.23 9.67
CA VAL A 58 12.39 4.47 9.50
C VAL A 58 11.23 4.58 10.51
N GLY A 59 10.93 3.50 11.24
CA GLY A 59 9.99 3.51 12.37
C GLY A 59 8.51 3.60 11.96
N LEU A 60 7.71 4.30 12.77
CA LEU A 60 6.27 4.47 12.54
C LEU A 60 6.02 5.39 11.33
N TRP A 61 5.48 4.83 10.25
CA TRP A 61 5.26 5.56 8.99
C TRP A 61 4.22 6.67 9.10
N ASN A 62 3.12 6.45 9.84
CA ASN A 62 1.90 7.26 9.71
C ASN A 62 2.18 8.78 9.75
N PRO A 63 2.83 9.38 10.78
CA PRO A 63 3.04 10.83 10.77
C PRO A 63 3.87 11.31 9.57
N THR A 64 4.88 10.54 9.16
CA THR A 64 5.80 10.89 8.08
C THR A 64 5.14 10.80 6.71
N ILE A 65 4.35 9.76 6.44
CA ILE A 65 3.69 9.59 5.15
C ILE A 65 2.60 10.63 4.90
N TYR A 66 1.91 11.09 5.95
CA TYR A 66 0.96 12.21 5.80
C TYR A 66 1.66 13.54 5.51
N SER A 67 2.89 13.73 6.01
CA SER A 67 3.73 14.88 5.61
C SER A 67 4.22 14.77 4.17
N ALA A 68 4.54 13.55 3.70
CA ALA A 68 4.92 13.32 2.31
C ALA A 68 3.75 13.55 1.35
N ALA A 69 2.54 13.13 1.73
CA ALA A 69 1.34 13.24 0.91
C ALA A 69 0.89 14.68 0.63
N SER A 70 1.18 15.62 1.53
CA SER A 70 0.89 17.04 1.36
C SER A 70 1.96 17.80 0.56
N SER A 71 3.07 17.15 0.23
CA SER A 71 4.15 17.76 -0.55
C SER A 71 3.81 17.81 -2.05
N HIS A 72 4.40 18.76 -2.77
CA HIS A 72 4.27 18.86 -4.22
C HIS A 72 4.78 17.60 -4.96
N TRP A 73 5.73 16.89 -4.34
CA TRP A 73 6.34 15.67 -4.86
C TRP A 73 5.81 14.43 -4.11
N SER A 74 4.50 14.42 -3.81
CA SER A 74 3.87 13.32 -3.09
C SER A 74 4.24 11.97 -3.73
N PRO A 75 4.71 10.99 -2.92
CA PRO A 75 5.00 9.66 -3.41
C PRO A 75 3.73 8.82 -3.57
N PHE A 76 2.54 9.39 -3.38
CA PHE A 76 1.27 8.66 -3.44
C PHE A 76 0.45 9.10 -4.64
N THR A 77 -0.23 8.13 -5.26
CA THR A 77 -1.26 8.38 -6.26
C THR A 77 -2.63 8.25 -5.60
N PRO A 78 -3.36 9.37 -5.35
CA PRO A 78 -4.67 9.31 -4.73
C PRO A 78 -5.65 8.51 -5.59
N LEU A 79 -6.35 7.58 -4.94
CA LEU A 79 -7.38 6.76 -5.53
C LEU A 79 -8.74 7.44 -5.31
N SER A 80 -9.00 8.51 -6.06
CA SER A 80 -10.18 9.39 -5.93
C SER A 80 -11.28 9.14 -6.96
N THR A 81 -11.04 8.24 -7.91
CA THR A 81 -11.96 7.86 -9.00
C THR A 81 -12.10 6.35 -9.11
N SER A 82 -11.85 5.64 -8.01
CA SER A 82 -11.83 4.17 -7.96
C SER A 82 -13.26 3.63 -8.04
N GLY A 83 -13.74 3.39 -9.26
CA GLY A 83 -15.13 3.02 -9.49
C GLY A 83 -16.10 4.21 -9.40
N PRO A 84 -17.40 3.98 -9.68
CA PRO A 84 -18.39 5.05 -9.81
C PRO A 84 -18.67 5.81 -8.51
N SER A 85 -18.40 5.19 -7.36
CA SER A 85 -18.70 5.70 -6.02
C SER A 85 -17.46 5.97 -5.17
N ASN A 86 -16.27 5.65 -5.68
CA ASN A 86 -14.99 5.91 -5.00
C ASN A 86 -14.98 5.36 -3.55
N ASP A 87 -15.42 4.11 -3.35
CA ASP A 87 -15.72 3.54 -2.04
C ASP A 87 -15.05 2.18 -1.75
N ASN A 88 -15.25 1.68 -0.52
CA ASN A 88 -14.95 0.31 -0.10
C ASN A 88 -16.16 -0.37 0.58
N LEU A 89 -17.35 -0.21 0.01
CA LEU A 89 -18.66 -0.63 0.54
C LEU A 89 -19.19 0.19 1.71
N TYR A 90 -18.33 0.59 2.66
CA TYR A 90 -18.74 1.29 3.88
C TYR A 90 -18.33 2.76 3.93
N TYR A 91 -17.25 3.12 3.24
CA TYR A 91 -16.74 4.48 3.20
C TYR A 91 -16.56 4.93 1.77
N SER A 92 -16.97 6.16 1.47
CA SER A 92 -16.75 6.80 0.17
C SER A 92 -15.78 7.97 0.30
N GLY A 93 -14.90 8.09 -0.67
CA GLY A 93 -13.98 9.21 -0.77
C GLY A 93 -14.64 10.49 -1.25
N GLN A 94 -14.07 11.61 -0.85
CA GLN A 94 -14.47 12.94 -1.33
C GLN A 94 -13.53 13.36 -2.47
N PRO A 95 -14.06 13.76 -3.63
CA PRO A 95 -13.21 14.29 -4.70
C PRO A 95 -12.39 15.49 -4.24
N GLY A 96 -11.12 15.55 -4.65
CA GLY A 96 -10.22 16.66 -4.34
C GLY A 96 -9.56 16.63 -2.96
N THR A 97 -9.81 15.61 -2.13
CA THR A 97 -9.08 15.42 -0.86
C THR A 97 -7.84 14.54 -1.04
N ILE A 98 -6.78 14.83 -0.28
CA ILE A 98 -5.56 14.00 -0.27
C ILE A 98 -5.86 12.62 0.31
N TYR A 99 -6.63 12.57 1.40
CA TYR A 99 -7.03 11.33 2.07
C TYR A 99 -8.43 10.91 1.65
N ASN A 100 -8.58 9.62 1.36
CA ASN A 100 -9.85 8.95 1.10
C ASN A 100 -10.07 7.85 2.17
N PRO A 101 -11.16 7.85 2.95
CA PRO A 101 -11.41 6.80 3.95
C PRO A 101 -11.55 5.37 3.37
N ALA A 102 -11.84 5.25 2.07
CA ALA A 102 -11.87 3.99 1.36
C ALA A 102 -10.47 3.43 1.07
N THR A 103 -9.58 4.30 0.58
CA THR A 103 -8.29 3.92 -0.05
C THR A 103 -7.05 4.58 0.57
N GLY A 104 -7.21 5.33 1.65
CA GLY A 104 -6.14 6.04 2.34
C GLY A 104 -5.57 7.19 1.51
N LEU A 105 -4.25 7.31 1.50
CA LEU A 105 -3.49 8.21 0.61
C LEU A 105 -3.41 7.66 -0.83
N GLY A 106 -3.98 6.49 -1.10
CA GLY A 106 -3.94 5.80 -2.38
C GLY A 106 -2.75 4.85 -2.52
N THR A 107 -2.23 4.68 -3.73
CA THR A 107 -1.14 3.73 -4.01
C THR A 107 0.23 4.38 -3.82
N PRO A 108 1.17 3.71 -3.13
CA PRO A 108 2.50 4.25 -2.93
C PRO A 108 3.44 3.95 -4.11
N ASN A 109 4.19 4.95 -4.54
CA ASN A 109 5.46 4.76 -5.24
C ASN A 109 6.56 4.52 -4.19
N LEU A 110 6.90 3.25 -3.96
CA LEU A 110 7.82 2.84 -2.90
C LEU A 110 9.24 3.40 -3.09
N SER A 111 9.69 3.56 -4.33
CA SER A 111 11.01 4.16 -4.63
C SER A 111 11.05 5.64 -4.27
N ALA A 112 10.00 6.40 -4.62
CA ALA A 112 9.88 7.80 -4.24
C ALA A 112 9.73 7.95 -2.72
N LEU A 113 8.98 7.05 -2.08
CA LEU A 113 8.83 7.03 -0.63
C LEU A 113 10.16 6.74 0.09
N ALA A 114 10.97 5.80 -0.42
CA ALA A 114 12.30 5.52 0.11
C ALA A 114 13.23 6.75 0.04
N GLN A 115 13.18 7.48 -1.06
CA GLN A 115 13.92 8.74 -1.23
C GLN A 115 13.43 9.82 -0.27
N PHE A 116 12.11 9.92 -0.07
CA PHE A 116 11.52 10.85 0.89
C PHE A 116 12.03 10.58 2.31
N PHE A 117 11.98 9.32 2.79
CA PHE A 117 12.51 8.97 4.10
C PHE A 117 13.99 9.32 4.26
N ARG A 118 14.81 9.00 3.25
CA ARG A 118 16.24 9.34 3.26
C ARG A 118 16.48 10.85 3.44
N PHE A 119 15.69 11.69 2.75
CA PHE A 119 15.78 13.14 2.89
C PHE A 119 15.25 13.61 4.25
N TYR A 120 14.04 13.18 4.62
CA TYR A 120 13.35 13.57 5.84
C TYR A 120 14.12 13.27 7.12
N ASP A 121 14.78 12.10 7.18
CA ASP A 121 15.56 11.69 8.34
C ASP A 121 16.90 12.43 8.44
N SER A 122 17.42 12.96 7.32
CA SER A 122 18.65 13.76 7.31
C SER A 122 18.44 15.17 7.90
N GLU A 123 17.22 15.72 7.82
CA GLU A 123 16.88 17.03 8.39
C GLU A 123 16.59 17.00 9.90
N ARG A 124 16.51 15.79 10.49
CA ARG A 124 16.14 15.58 11.90
C ARG A 124 17.24 15.03 12.80
N ARG A 125 18.42 14.80 12.24
CA ARG A 125 19.63 14.37 12.97
C ARG A 125 20.54 15.57 13.18
#